data_AF-A0A6J8CJ01-F1
#
_entry.id   AF-A0A6J8CJ01-F1
#
_cell.length_a   1.000
_cell.length_b   1.000
_cell.length_c   1.000
_cell.angle_alpha   90.00
_cell.angle_beta   90.00
_cell.angle_gamma   90.00
#
_symmetry.space_group_name_H-M   'P 1'
#
loop_
_entity.id
_entity.type
_entity.pdbx_description
1 polymer ?
#
loop_
_entity_poly.entity_id
_entity_poly.type
_entity_poly.pdbx_seq_one_letter_code
_entity_poly.pdbx_strand_id
1 'polypeptide(L)'
;MEKVETNNELIPRKGREIYNTFNFGENEADKLEVLLKKFEDYCIPKKNFTVIRHRFNTRVQNSSESIDQYLTDLKLIAKNCEFEHLKDGLIRDRIVCGTNSSRVKERLLREDGLTLDKAVGICRADEESRKQMKTLNEEEQVHALRRKTQNQRTNRKQLPIAFEHFHMLKSMGVSDKREF
;
A
#
# COMPACT_ATOMS: atom_id res chain seq x y z
N MET A 1 8.16 13.06 61.04
CA MET A 1 6.71 12.93 60.75
C MET A 1 6.18 14.04 59.80
N GLU A 2 7.00 14.99 59.35
CA GLU A 2 6.56 16.23 58.68
C GLU A 2 6.48 16.16 57.13
N LYS A 3 6.91 15.06 56.51
CA LYS A 3 7.02 14.96 55.03
C LYS A 3 5.79 14.39 54.32
N VAL A 4 4.88 13.74 55.05
CA VAL A 4 3.70 13.06 54.46
C VAL A 4 2.54 14.05 54.25
N GLU A 5 2.42 15.04 55.15
CA GLU A 5 1.36 16.06 55.09
C GLU A 5 1.52 17.01 53.91
N THR A 6 2.77 17.33 53.52
CA THR A 6 3.07 18.27 52.43
C THR A 6 2.68 17.73 51.05
N ASN A 7 2.71 16.41 50.83
CA ASN A 7 2.28 15.83 49.55
C ASN A 7 0.77 15.97 49.33
N ASN A 8 -0.04 15.97 50.39
CA ASN A 8 -1.50 16.01 50.28
C ASN A 8 -2.02 17.44 49.97
N GLU A 9 -1.27 18.47 50.37
CA GLU A 9 -1.60 19.87 50.07
C GLU A 9 -1.29 20.28 48.63
N LEU A 10 -0.21 19.73 48.04
CA LEU A 10 0.22 20.01 46.67
C LEU A 10 -0.64 19.34 45.60
N ILE A 11 -1.37 18.27 45.94
CA ILE A 11 -2.22 17.54 45.01
C ILE A 11 -3.60 18.21 44.93
N PRO A 12 -4.09 18.62 43.74
CA PRO A 12 -5.43 19.19 43.58
C PRO A 12 -6.53 18.23 44.07
N ARG A 13 -7.71 18.75 44.44
CA ARG A 13 -8.82 17.96 45.01
C ARG A 13 -9.12 16.65 44.25
N LYS A 14 -9.20 16.71 42.91
CA LYS A 14 -9.39 15.51 42.07
C LYS A 14 -8.21 14.52 42.16
N GLY A 15 -6.98 15.02 42.25
CA GLY A 15 -5.80 14.19 42.45
C GLY A 15 -5.80 13.48 43.80
N ARG A 16 -6.36 14.09 44.86
CA ARG A 16 -6.50 13.44 46.18
C ARG A 16 -7.49 12.29 46.17
N GLU A 17 -8.61 12.44 45.45
CA GLU A 17 -9.57 11.36 45.26
C GLU A 17 -8.91 10.15 44.60
N ILE A 18 -8.05 10.40 43.60
CA ILE A 18 -7.26 9.37 42.91
C ILE A 18 -6.19 8.78 43.84
N TYR A 19 -5.44 9.61 44.56
CA TYR A 19 -4.42 9.19 45.53
C TYR A 19 -4.98 8.20 46.56
N ASN A 20 -6.19 8.46 47.06
CA ASN A 20 -6.86 7.59 48.02
C ASN A 20 -7.26 6.22 47.44
N THR A 21 -7.18 6.02 46.12
CA THR A 21 -7.37 4.71 45.47
C THR A 21 -6.07 3.91 45.32
N PHE A 22 -4.92 4.49 45.66
CA PHE A 22 -3.63 3.84 45.49
C PHE A 22 -3.29 2.93 46.68
N ASN A 23 -2.85 1.71 46.36
CA ASN A 23 -2.27 0.80 47.34
C ASN A 23 -0.75 1.02 47.43
N PHE A 24 -0.25 1.45 48.58
CA PHE A 24 1.18 1.62 48.85
C PHE A 24 1.68 0.46 49.71
N GLY A 25 2.88 -0.06 49.42
CA GLY A 25 3.61 -0.94 50.33
C GLY A 25 4.18 -0.18 51.53
N GLU A 26 4.75 -0.92 52.50
CA GLU A 26 5.39 -0.32 53.67
C GLU A 26 6.47 0.70 53.24
N ASN A 27 6.39 1.92 53.77
CA ASN A 27 7.32 3.02 53.50
C ASN A 27 7.39 3.47 52.02
N GLU A 28 6.37 3.17 51.21
CA GLU A 28 6.32 3.61 49.80
C GLU A 28 5.57 4.92 49.58
N ALA A 29 4.57 5.22 50.42
CA ALA A 29 3.73 6.42 50.29
C ALA A 29 4.53 7.73 50.38
N ASP A 30 5.68 7.69 51.06
CA ASP A 30 6.55 8.86 51.29
C ASP A 30 7.56 9.06 50.16
N LYS A 31 7.66 8.11 49.22
CA LYS A 31 8.59 8.18 48.10
C LYS A 31 7.92 8.89 46.93
N LEU A 32 8.38 10.11 46.64
CA LEU A 32 7.89 10.92 45.53
C LEU A 32 7.94 10.17 44.18
N GLU A 33 8.98 9.39 43.93
CA GLU A 33 9.11 8.59 42.70
C GLU A 33 8.00 7.54 42.56
N VAL A 34 7.62 6.89 43.67
CA VAL A 34 6.53 5.89 43.68
C VAL A 34 5.19 6.59 43.46
N LEU A 35 4.99 7.74 44.09
CA LEU A 35 3.79 8.56 43.93
C LEU A 35 3.61 9.03 42.48
N LEU A 36 4.66 9.60 41.88
CA LEU A 36 4.66 10.05 40.48
C LEU A 36 4.36 8.89 39.54
N LYS A 37 4.99 7.72 39.74
CA LYS A 37 4.74 6.54 38.92
C LYS A 37 3.29 6.05 39.02
N LYS A 38 2.69 6.01 40.21
CA LYS A 38 1.28 5.62 40.36
C LYS A 38 0.33 6.60 39.69
N PHE A 39 0.60 7.90 39.79
CA PHE A 39 -0.18 8.91 39.06
C PHE A 39 -0.01 8.78 37.56
N GLU A 40 1.21 8.52 37.08
CA GLU A 40 1.48 8.23 35.68
C GLU A 40 0.69 6.99 35.21
N ASP A 41 0.78 5.88 35.92
CA ASP A 41 0.05 4.63 35.64
C ASP A 41 -1.48 4.83 35.64
N TYR A 42 -2.00 5.66 36.54
CA TYR A 42 -3.44 5.98 36.63
C TYR A 42 -3.89 6.90 35.49
N CYS A 43 -3.07 7.87 35.13
CA CYS A 43 -3.42 8.88 34.12
C CYS A 43 -3.17 8.39 32.69
N ILE A 44 -2.38 7.33 32.50
CA ILE A 44 -2.28 6.64 31.22
C ILE A 44 -3.62 5.93 30.94
N PRO A 45 -4.37 6.32 29.89
CA PRO A 45 -5.52 5.55 29.47
C PRO A 45 -5.03 4.13 29.17
N LYS A 46 -5.60 3.11 29.84
CA LYS A 46 -5.26 1.71 29.57
C LYS A 46 -5.45 1.46 28.07
N LYS A 47 -4.35 1.28 27.34
CA LYS A 47 -4.39 0.93 25.92
C LYS A 47 -5.13 -0.39 25.83
N ASN A 48 -6.25 -0.40 25.10
CA ASN A 48 -6.96 -1.64 24.83
C ASN A 48 -6.19 -2.41 23.74
N PHE A 49 -5.17 -3.17 24.17
CA PHE A 49 -4.33 -3.95 23.27
C PHE A 49 -5.14 -4.91 22.43
N THR A 50 -6.23 -5.47 22.97
CA THR A 50 -7.14 -6.34 22.22
C THR A 50 -7.71 -5.64 21.01
N VAL A 51 -8.19 -4.39 21.15
CA VAL A 51 -8.71 -3.60 20.03
C VAL A 51 -7.61 -3.28 19.01
N ILE A 52 -6.42 -2.90 19.47
CA ILE A 52 -5.31 -2.54 18.58
C ILE A 52 -4.80 -3.76 17.81
N ARG A 53 -4.62 -4.90 18.49
CA ARG A 53 -4.22 -6.18 17.89
C ARG A 53 -5.31 -6.72 16.97
N HIS A 54 -6.58 -6.56 17.30
CA HIS A 54 -7.68 -6.87 16.38
C HIS A 54 -7.58 -6.04 15.10
N ARG A 55 -7.39 -4.72 15.20
CA ARG A 55 -7.16 -3.84 14.04
C ARG A 55 -5.94 -4.28 13.22
N PHE A 56 -4.84 -4.66 13.86
CA PHE A 56 -3.66 -5.20 13.18
C PHE A 56 -4.01 -6.48 12.42
N ASN A 57 -4.64 -7.45 13.09
CA ASN A 57 -4.96 -8.77 12.54
C ASN A 57 -6.05 -8.75 11.46
N THR A 58 -6.89 -7.71 11.43
CA THR A 58 -7.95 -7.53 10.42
C THR A 58 -7.54 -6.60 9.29
N ARG A 59 -6.36 -5.97 9.36
CA ARG A 59 -5.90 -5.07 8.31
C ARG A 59 -5.51 -5.85 7.05
N VAL A 60 -6.21 -5.56 5.96
CA VAL A 60 -5.95 -6.06 4.60
C VAL A 60 -5.63 -4.91 3.67
N GLN A 61 -4.77 -5.14 2.67
CA GLN A 61 -4.41 -4.15 1.65
C GLN A 61 -5.62 -3.78 0.81
N ASN A 62 -5.90 -2.49 0.64
CA ASN A 62 -6.98 -2.04 -0.23
C ASN A 62 -6.62 -2.22 -1.72
N SER A 63 -7.60 -2.23 -2.63
CA SER A 63 -7.39 -2.46 -4.06
C SER A 63 -6.45 -1.45 -4.74
N SER A 64 -6.53 -0.19 -4.32
CA SER A 64 -5.71 0.92 -4.87
C SER A 64 -4.53 1.30 -3.98
N GLU A 65 -4.33 0.60 -2.87
CA GLU A 65 -3.28 0.91 -1.90
C GLU A 65 -1.96 0.25 -2.32
N SER A 66 -0.88 1.04 -2.31
CA SER A 66 0.46 0.50 -2.56
C SER A 66 0.99 -0.30 -1.37
N ILE A 67 1.94 -1.20 -1.63
CA ILE A 67 2.59 -1.97 -0.57
C ILE A 67 3.25 -1.07 0.47
N ASP A 68 3.83 0.06 0.05
CA ASP A 68 4.51 0.98 0.97
C ASP A 68 3.54 1.69 1.91
N GLN A 69 2.36 2.07 1.41
CA GLN A 69 1.27 2.62 2.23
C GLN A 69 0.79 1.56 3.23
N TYR A 70 0.52 0.34 2.74
CA TYR A 70 0.06 -0.75 3.58
C TYR A 70 1.08 -1.11 4.68
N LEU A 71 2.36 -1.23 4.32
CA LEU A 71 3.46 -1.49 5.26
C LEU A 71 3.59 -0.39 6.32
N THR A 72 3.44 0.87 5.91
CA THR A 72 3.51 2.03 6.81
C THR A 72 2.39 1.96 7.86
N ASP A 73 1.17 1.69 7.43
CA ASP A 73 0.02 1.50 8.32
C ASP A 73 0.21 0.32 9.28
N LEU A 74 0.69 -0.82 8.79
CA LEU A 74 1.00 -1.98 9.63
C LEU A 74 2.04 -1.64 10.69
N LYS A 75 3.12 -0.95 10.33
CA LYS A 75 4.17 -0.50 11.26
C LYS A 75 3.62 0.48 12.29
N LEU A 76 2.71 1.38 11.90
CA LEU A 76 2.08 2.35 12.80
C LEU A 76 1.17 1.65 13.83
N ILE A 77 0.36 0.69 13.40
CA ILE A 77 -0.49 -0.09 14.30
C ILE A 77 0.38 -0.94 15.24
N ALA A 78 1.37 -1.66 14.69
CA ALA A 78 2.26 -2.55 15.44
C ALA A 78 3.05 -1.83 16.54
N LYS A 79 3.37 -0.54 16.38
CA LYS A 79 4.03 0.29 17.40
C LYS A 79 3.24 0.32 18.73
N ASN A 80 1.92 0.13 18.68
CA ASN A 80 1.05 0.16 19.85
C ASN A 80 0.58 -1.22 20.31
N CYS A 81 1.12 -2.31 19.75
CA CYS A 81 0.69 -3.69 20.04
C CYS A 81 1.54 -4.44 21.07
N GLU A 82 2.70 -3.89 21.47
CA GLU A 82 3.68 -4.57 22.35
C GLU A 82 4.08 -5.95 21.80
N PHE A 83 4.48 -5.99 20.53
CA PHE A 83 4.95 -7.23 19.89
C PHE A 83 6.43 -7.53 20.12
N GLU A 84 7.18 -6.59 20.70
CA GLU A 84 8.59 -6.76 21.05
C GLU A 84 9.42 -7.31 19.86
N HIS A 85 10.18 -8.39 20.10
CA HIS A 85 11.03 -9.05 19.12
C HIS A 85 10.24 -9.78 18.00
N LEU A 86 8.94 -10.03 18.18
CA LEU A 86 8.09 -10.67 17.17
C LEU A 86 7.54 -9.69 16.14
N LYS A 87 7.72 -8.38 16.34
CA LYS A 87 7.10 -7.32 15.53
C LYS A 87 7.27 -7.54 14.02
N ASP A 88 8.50 -7.79 13.55
CA ASP A 88 8.77 -7.91 12.13
C ASP A 88 8.21 -9.20 11.52
N GLY A 89 8.24 -10.30 12.29
CA GLY A 89 7.61 -11.56 11.91
C GLY A 89 6.10 -11.42 11.76
N LEU A 90 5.44 -10.76 12.71
CA LEU A 90 3.99 -10.52 12.67
C LEU A 90 3.59 -9.58 11.52
N ILE A 91 4.39 -8.55 11.22
CA ILE A 91 4.14 -7.68 10.06
C ILE A 91 4.28 -8.48 8.76
N ARG A 92 5.33 -9.30 8.62
CA ARG A 92 5.50 -10.20 7.48
C ARG A 92 4.28 -11.11 7.31
N ASP A 93 3.87 -11.79 8.36
CA ASP A 93 2.73 -12.72 8.32
C ASP A 93 1.43 -12.01 7.94
N ARG A 94 1.28 -10.76 8.41
CA ARG A 94 0.13 -9.93 8.06
C ARG A 94 0.14 -9.52 6.60
N ILE A 95 1.31 -9.20 6.01
CA ILE A 95 1.47 -8.94 4.57
C ILE A 95 1.06 -10.17 3.76
N VAL A 96 1.57 -11.36 4.12
CA VAL A 96 1.24 -12.62 3.43
C VAL A 96 -0.26 -12.85 3.42
N CYS A 97 -0.90 -12.72 4.58
CA CYS A 97 -2.33 -12.98 4.70
C CYS A 97 -3.21 -11.86 4.09
N GLY A 98 -2.77 -10.61 4.19
CA GLY A 98 -3.55 -9.42 3.90
C GLY A 98 -3.28 -8.73 2.55
N THR A 99 -2.30 -9.17 1.77
CA THR A 99 -2.08 -8.63 0.42
C THR A 99 -3.29 -8.87 -0.49
N ASN A 100 -3.58 -7.88 -1.35
CA ASN A 100 -4.70 -7.90 -2.30
C ASN A 100 -4.42 -8.72 -3.58
N SER A 101 -3.19 -9.20 -3.76
CA SER A 101 -2.78 -9.92 -4.97
C SER A 101 -2.59 -11.40 -4.68
N SER A 102 -3.42 -12.25 -5.29
CA SER A 102 -3.31 -13.71 -5.19
C SER A 102 -1.96 -14.22 -5.70
N ARG A 103 -1.45 -13.64 -6.81
CA ARG A 103 -0.14 -13.95 -7.37
C ARG A 103 0.99 -13.66 -6.38
N VAL A 104 0.96 -12.49 -5.74
CA VAL A 104 1.96 -12.12 -4.72
C VAL A 104 1.85 -13.05 -3.53
N LYS A 105 0.65 -13.30 -3.01
CA LYS A 105 0.40 -14.23 -1.91
C LYS A 105 0.98 -15.62 -2.21
N GLU A 106 0.70 -16.16 -3.40
CA GLU A 106 1.25 -17.44 -3.83
C GLU A 106 2.77 -17.42 -3.89
N ARG A 107 3.38 -16.36 -4.44
CA ARG A 107 4.83 -16.24 -4.47
C ARG A 107 5.44 -16.20 -3.07
N LEU A 108 4.87 -15.41 -2.17
CA LEU A 108 5.33 -15.30 -0.78
C LEU A 108 5.27 -16.64 -0.05
N LEU A 109 4.21 -17.43 -0.26
CA LEU A 109 4.03 -18.75 0.37
C LEU A 109 5.03 -19.81 -0.11
N ARG A 110 5.71 -19.58 -1.24
CA ARG A 110 6.75 -20.49 -1.77
C ARG A 110 8.16 -20.16 -1.27
N GLU A 111 8.36 -19.00 -0.64
CA GLU A 111 9.67 -18.59 -0.16
C GLU A 111 10.01 -19.31 1.15
N ASP A 112 11.07 -20.10 1.13
CA ASP A 112 11.67 -20.63 2.35
C ASP A 112 12.47 -19.54 3.09
N GLY A 113 12.37 -19.51 4.42
CA GLY A 113 13.02 -18.48 5.23
C GLY A 113 12.61 -17.04 4.85
N LEU A 114 11.31 -16.81 4.62
CA LEU A 114 10.78 -15.48 4.28
C LEU A 114 11.01 -14.49 5.43
N THR A 115 11.75 -13.41 5.14
CA THR A 115 11.93 -12.26 6.06
C THR A 115 10.99 -11.13 5.68
N LEU A 116 10.80 -10.15 6.58
CA LEU A 116 10.00 -8.96 6.28
C LEU A 116 10.55 -8.21 5.05
N ASP A 117 11.86 -8.00 4.98
CA ASP A 117 12.48 -7.29 3.87
C ASP A 117 12.30 -8.02 2.53
N LYS A 118 12.43 -9.35 2.52
CA LYS A 118 12.17 -10.18 1.33
C LYS A 118 10.71 -10.07 0.90
N ALA A 119 9.76 -10.15 1.85
CA ALA A 119 8.34 -10.04 1.56
C ALA A 119 7.99 -8.68 0.92
N VAL A 120 8.50 -7.60 1.49
CA VAL A 120 8.33 -6.23 0.95
C VAL A 120 8.97 -6.11 -0.43
N GLY A 121 10.17 -6.67 -0.63
CA GLY A 121 10.85 -6.69 -1.92
C GLY A 121 10.03 -7.38 -3.02
N ILE A 122 9.45 -8.55 -2.73
CA ILE A 122 8.59 -9.30 -3.67
C ILE A 122 7.36 -8.47 -4.05
N CYS A 123 6.68 -7.88 -3.06
CA CYS A 123 5.51 -7.05 -3.31
C CYS A 123 5.83 -5.83 -4.18
N ARG A 124 6.93 -5.11 -3.88
CA ARG A 124 7.38 -3.95 -4.68
C ARG A 124 7.76 -4.34 -6.10
N ALA A 125 8.47 -5.46 -6.27
CA ALA A 125 8.84 -5.96 -7.58
C ALA A 125 7.61 -6.31 -8.44
N ASP A 126 6.57 -6.90 -7.86
CA ASP A 126 5.33 -7.19 -8.58
C ASP A 126 4.53 -5.91 -8.90
N GLU A 127 4.49 -4.92 -8.00
CA GLU A 127 3.91 -3.60 -8.31
C GLU A 127 4.61 -2.91 -9.46
N GLU A 128 5.95 -2.87 -9.45
CA GLU A 128 6.73 -2.24 -10.51
C GLU A 128 6.58 -3.00 -11.83
N SER A 129 6.66 -4.33 -11.80
CA SER A 129 6.47 -5.17 -12.99
C SER A 129 5.10 -4.93 -13.65
N ARG A 130 4.04 -4.79 -12.84
CA ARG A 130 2.69 -4.50 -13.36
C ARG A 130 2.58 -3.12 -13.97
N LYS A 131 3.28 -2.11 -13.42
CA LYS A 131 3.33 -0.76 -14.02
C LYS A 131 4.05 -0.81 -15.37
N GLN A 132 5.25 -1.40 -15.41
CA GLN A 132 6.07 -1.55 -16.61
C GLN A 132 5.31 -2.32 -17.72
N MET A 133 4.66 -3.43 -17.38
CA MET A 133 3.86 -4.21 -18.34
C MET A 133 2.70 -3.42 -18.95
N LYS A 134 2.05 -2.53 -18.18
CA LYS A 134 0.99 -1.67 -18.72
C LYS A 134 1.55 -0.70 -19.76
N THR A 135 2.67 -0.05 -19.44
CA THR A 135 3.36 0.87 -20.35
C THR A 135 3.78 0.17 -21.64
N LEU A 136 4.40 -1.00 -21.55
CA LEU A 136 4.81 -1.77 -22.74
C LEU A 136 3.61 -2.15 -23.63
N ASN A 137 2.51 -2.61 -23.03
CA ASN A 137 1.30 -2.97 -23.79
C ASN A 137 0.63 -1.76 -24.46
N GLU A 138 0.69 -0.58 -23.84
CA GLU A 138 0.19 0.67 -24.43
C GLU A 138 1.06 1.11 -25.61
N GLU A 139 2.38 1.04 -25.48
CA GLU A 139 3.34 1.34 -26.54
C GLU A 139 3.17 0.41 -27.74
N GLU A 140 3.03 -0.90 -27.51
CA GLU A 140 2.80 -1.89 -28.58
C GLU A 140 1.51 -1.62 -29.36
N GLN A 141 0.43 -1.24 -28.67
CA GLN A 141 -0.84 -0.87 -29.31
C GLN A 141 -0.71 0.39 -30.16
N VAL A 142 0.00 1.42 -29.67
CA VAL A 142 0.27 2.64 -30.44
C VAL A 142 1.10 2.33 -31.70
N HIS A 143 2.14 1.50 -31.56
CA HIS A 143 2.94 1.06 -32.70
C HIS A 143 2.12 0.27 -33.73
N ALA A 144 1.22 -0.61 -33.29
CA ALA A 144 0.34 -1.36 -34.17
C ALA A 144 -0.64 -0.46 -34.95
N LEU A 145 -1.25 0.53 -34.29
CA LEU A 145 -2.14 1.51 -34.91
C LEU A 145 -1.39 2.40 -35.92
N ARG A 146 -0.16 2.82 -35.61
CA ARG A 146 0.69 3.60 -36.52
C ARG A 146 1.06 2.82 -37.79
N ARG A 147 1.34 1.51 -37.67
CA ARG A 147 1.59 0.65 -38.85
C ARG A 147 0.34 0.50 -39.74
N LYS A 148 -0.84 0.31 -39.15
CA LYS A 148 -2.11 0.22 -39.91
C LYS A 148 -2.43 1.50 -40.68
N THR A 149 -2.25 2.66 -40.05
CA THR A 149 -2.51 3.97 -40.69
C THR A 149 -1.52 4.29 -41.81
N GLN A 150 -0.25 3.89 -41.68
CA GLN A 150 0.72 4.00 -42.78
C GLN A 150 0.36 3.08 -43.96
N ASN A 151 -0.02 1.82 -43.72
CA ASN A 151 -0.43 0.91 -44.79
C ASN A 151 -1.70 1.35 -45.53
N GLN A 152 -2.66 1.98 -44.83
CA GLN A 152 -3.83 2.56 -45.50
C GLN A 152 -3.49 3.78 -46.37
N ARG A 153 -2.51 4.60 -45.94
CA ARG A 153 -2.04 5.75 -46.73
C ARG A 153 -1.23 5.34 -47.96
N THR A 154 -0.42 4.29 -47.89
CA THR A 154 0.29 3.75 -49.06
C THR A 154 -0.66 3.09 -50.05
N ASN A 155 -1.65 2.32 -49.58
CA ASN A 155 -2.69 1.76 -50.46
C ASN A 155 -3.57 2.82 -51.13
N ARG A 156 -3.87 3.96 -50.47
CA ARG A 156 -4.60 5.07 -51.11
C ARG A 156 -3.79 5.83 -52.17
N LYS A 157 -2.45 5.76 -52.15
CA LYS A 157 -1.59 6.41 -53.15
C LYS A 157 -1.39 5.57 -54.41
N GLN A 158 -1.75 4.28 -54.39
CA GLN A 158 -1.93 3.47 -55.60
C GLN A 158 -3.39 3.52 -56.05
N LEU A 159 -3.85 4.68 -56.53
CA LEU A 159 -4.97 4.65 -57.47
C LEU A 159 -4.43 4.07 -58.79
N PRO A 160 -5.09 3.07 -59.39
CA PRO A 160 -4.55 2.39 -60.56
C PRO A 160 -4.43 3.40 -61.71
N ILE A 161 -3.26 3.39 -62.37
CA ILE A 161 -2.90 4.17 -63.57
C ILE A 161 -3.97 4.04 -64.68
N ALA A 162 -4.84 3.02 -64.59
CA ALA A 162 -6.01 2.82 -65.43
C ALA A 162 -6.98 4.03 -65.49
N PHE A 163 -7.05 4.87 -64.45
CA PHE A 163 -7.95 6.04 -64.48
C PHE A 163 -7.39 7.21 -65.32
N GLU A 164 -6.07 7.40 -65.34
CA GLU A 164 -5.44 8.43 -66.18
C GLU A 164 -5.36 8.01 -67.64
N HIS A 165 -5.14 6.70 -67.91
CA HIS A 165 -5.09 6.18 -69.28
C HIS A 165 -6.44 6.29 -70.01
N PHE A 166 -7.56 6.08 -69.31
CA PHE A 166 -8.91 6.20 -69.89
C PHE A 166 -9.25 7.65 -70.29
N HIS A 167 -8.78 8.64 -69.52
CA HIS A 167 -8.99 10.06 -69.84
C HIS A 167 -8.06 10.56 -70.95
N MET A 168 -6.84 10.04 -71.03
CA MET A 168 -5.88 10.32 -72.11
C MET A 168 -6.39 9.79 -73.45
N LEU A 169 -6.89 8.55 -73.51
CA LEU A 169 -7.44 7.95 -74.74
C LEU A 169 -8.69 8.68 -75.27
N LYS A 170 -9.58 9.15 -74.38
CA LYS A 170 -10.72 10.01 -74.78
C LYS A 170 -10.27 11.37 -75.33
N SER A 171 -9.20 11.97 -74.79
CA SER A 171 -8.65 13.24 -75.28
C SER A 171 -7.92 13.12 -76.62
N MET A 172 -7.39 11.92 -76.93
CA MET A 172 -6.69 11.62 -78.18
C MET A 172 -7.63 11.14 -79.30
N GLY A 173 -8.95 11.10 -79.07
CA GLY A 173 -9.94 10.78 -80.09
C GLY A 173 -9.88 9.34 -80.63
N VAL A 174 -9.28 8.42 -79.86
CA VAL A 174 -9.20 7.01 -80.26
C VAL A 174 -10.52 6.34 -79.92
N SER A 175 -11.43 6.30 -80.89
CA SER A 175 -12.66 5.50 -80.82
C SER A 175 -12.29 4.01 -80.86
N ASP A 176 -12.53 3.31 -79.76
CA ASP A 176 -12.35 1.86 -79.68
C ASP A 176 -13.36 1.17 -80.61
N LYS A 177 -12.85 0.64 -81.73
CA LYS A 177 -13.57 -0.29 -82.60
C LYS A 177 -13.09 -1.70 -82.27
N ARG A 178 -14.00 -2.51 -81.71
CA ARG A 178 -14.09 -3.98 -81.72
C ARG A 178 -15.30 -4.30 -80.83
N GLU A 179 -16.52 -4.58 -81.33
CA GLU A 179 -16.95 -5.78 -82.08
C GLU A 179 -16.18 -7.03 -81.65
N PHE A 180 -16.59 -7.70 -80.57
CA PHE A 180 -17.57 -8.80 -80.51
C PHE A 180 -17.84 -9.16 -79.04
#